data_AF-A0A369GVU0-F1
#
_entry.id   AF-A0A369GVU0-F1
#
_cell.length_a   1.000
_cell.length_b   1.000
_cell.length_c   1.000
_cell.angle_alpha   90.00
_cell.angle_beta   90.00
_cell.angle_gamma   90.00
#
_symmetry.space_group_name_H-M   'P 1'
#
loop_
_entity.id
_entity.type
_entity.pdbx_description
1 polymer ?
#
loop_
_entity_poly.entity_id
_entity_poly.type
_entity_poly.pdbx_seq_one_letter_code
_entity_poly.pdbx_strand_id
1 'polypeptide(L)'
;MDPWSVTLICHNNLYYHDRQIFRTLGHFAESIINDVPVDQEEYNMWITDYRDRLTRYEVRDEQRIFLVRRNPVDWNGNWGYYETPPSQLPRILAFNAFNVCILDLDREILTINYGIHFKLNNIPREGKLWSRVACWSVLMGDVTMSPDRCPVEHMASSALPLPPASEIEYRYHTVDAKSELTLPSTYFLTHVLGMVMVEYHQTLYYLGRAWATDSFPFRELAFAIVNIASGKVSFSRVVHNWRKYLKCNCCEKLRGGPGWFGRNSIGNKHVLLEFGSNGHKAGHLPGVAPQETIYWHESVLVSLALKVTGESINRTVTFGLESGRKMFQFMVMSLFEVTFGEVFPDDEGEPFVKVTESCNLSPVRMEDCLNTHPLERPPQHKVPESDLRRRATLSQEDVDVEPEILAKTFPGLASMVKFFFVAGDRQAELSQEASPFPFEIQENILASMDDGPWKTCLTSSNSMRLSCLRRYRIDDRMRLVSGPFLEKRHQASETPSVIFLFEDVRTGRRVDMAHVNDLHGVRGRRTWRPVISGSDGRQAIMLDVKVNYVTPGDDGRFDDCDGVNDDDDDNAFDDIFDDEDDDNLSDNSDVEDEDDDVVVDDDEEDEEDDDDDDDDVFDYDDVFEDDEEDVYE
;
A
#
# COMPACT_ATOMS: atom_id res chain seq x y z
N MET A 1 11.48 11.49 20.93
CA MET A 1 11.56 12.23 19.64
C MET A 1 10.72 13.49 19.78
N ASP A 2 11.21 14.65 19.34
CA ASP A 2 10.41 15.88 19.38
C ASP A 2 9.11 15.72 18.56
N PRO A 3 7.95 16.13 19.10
CA PRO A 3 6.72 16.11 18.34
C PRO A 3 6.84 17.06 17.15
N TRP A 4 6.48 16.56 15.97
CA TRP A 4 6.54 17.34 14.74
C TRP A 4 5.24 17.21 13.96
N SER A 5 5.00 18.22 13.13
CA SER A 5 3.75 18.43 12.41
C SER A 5 4.02 18.42 10.90
N VAL A 6 3.04 17.99 10.11
CA VAL A 6 3.16 17.95 8.65
C VAL A 6 1.99 18.63 7.98
N THR A 7 2.29 19.47 7.00
CA THR A 7 1.30 20.05 6.09
C THR A 7 1.33 19.26 4.79
N LEU A 8 0.21 18.66 4.44
CA LEU A 8 -0.01 18.02 3.14
C LEU A 8 -0.74 19.02 2.23
N ILE A 9 -0.08 19.51 1.19
CA ILE A 9 -0.72 20.39 0.21
C ILE A 9 -1.18 19.54 -0.96
N CYS A 10 -2.46 19.58 -1.33
CA CYS A 10 -2.98 18.86 -2.49
C CYS A 10 -3.27 19.82 -3.64
N HIS A 11 -2.73 19.54 -4.82
CA HIS A 11 -2.98 20.28 -6.06
C HIS A 11 -2.83 19.34 -7.26
N ASN A 12 -3.75 19.39 -8.22
CA ASN A 12 -3.84 18.44 -9.32
C ASN A 12 -3.81 16.96 -8.86
N ASN A 13 -4.43 16.66 -7.71
CA ASN A 13 -4.39 15.36 -7.00
C ASN A 13 -3.00 14.91 -6.50
N LEU A 14 -1.98 15.76 -6.59
CA LEU A 14 -0.65 15.50 -6.04
C LEU A 14 -0.54 16.03 -4.62
N TYR A 15 -0.03 15.22 -3.71
CA TYR A 15 0.26 15.62 -2.34
C TYR A 15 1.72 16.00 -2.20
N TYR A 16 1.96 17.21 -1.73
CA TYR A 16 3.27 17.76 -1.41
C TYR A 16 3.45 17.75 0.11
N HIS A 17 4.61 17.24 0.55
CA HIS A 17 4.95 17.11 1.97
C HIS A 17 5.79 18.30 2.43
N ASP A 18 5.17 19.21 3.17
CA ASP A 18 5.85 20.33 3.81
C ASP A 18 5.96 20.07 5.32
N ARG A 19 7.19 19.82 5.79
CA ARG A 19 7.46 19.55 7.21
C ARG A 19 7.64 20.83 7.97
N GLN A 20 6.93 20.93 9.09
CA GLN A 20 7.02 22.08 9.97
C GLN A 20 7.26 21.63 11.41
N ILE A 21 8.17 22.30 12.11
CA ILE A 21 8.49 21.97 13.51
C ILE A 21 7.58 22.80 14.40
N PHE A 22 6.47 22.20 14.84
CA PHE A 22 5.56 22.78 15.83
C PHE A 22 5.27 21.77 16.93
N ARG A 23 5.31 22.24 18.18
CA ARG A 23 5.05 21.42 19.38
C ARG A 23 3.56 21.21 19.66
N THR A 24 2.69 22.12 19.23
CA THR A 24 1.24 22.03 19.51
C THR A 24 0.41 22.21 18.24
N LEU A 25 -0.72 21.47 18.16
CA LEU A 25 -1.67 21.53 17.06
C LEU A 25 -2.23 22.95 16.86
N GLY A 26 -2.54 23.64 17.96
CA GLY A 26 -3.14 24.97 17.92
C GLY A 26 -2.26 25.98 17.22
N HIS A 27 -0.97 26.07 17.57
CA HIS A 27 -0.05 26.99 16.90
C HIS A 27 0.22 26.61 15.44
N PHE A 28 0.30 25.30 15.17
CA PHE A 28 0.50 24.79 13.81
C PHE A 28 -0.68 25.14 12.89
N ALA A 29 -1.90 24.82 13.31
CA ALA A 29 -3.11 25.15 12.55
C ALA A 29 -3.33 26.66 12.43
N GLU A 30 -3.05 27.43 13.50
CA GLU A 30 -3.16 28.89 13.48
C GLU A 30 -2.22 29.51 12.43
N SER A 31 -1.00 29.00 12.29
CA SER A 31 -0.06 29.46 11.25
C SER A 31 -0.66 29.29 9.85
N ILE A 32 -1.19 28.11 9.54
CA ILE A 32 -1.78 27.81 8.22
C ILE A 32 -3.03 28.66 7.98
N ILE A 33 -3.89 28.83 8.99
CA ILE A 33 -5.13 29.62 8.88
C ILE A 33 -4.83 31.10 8.65
N ASN A 34 -3.75 31.62 9.24
CA ASN A 34 -3.31 33.00 9.07
C ASN A 34 -2.70 33.25 7.68
N ASP A 35 -2.13 32.23 7.05
CA ASP A 35 -1.60 32.33 5.68
C ASP A 35 -2.71 32.39 4.61
N VAL A 36 -3.94 31.97 4.95
CA VAL A 36 -5.11 32.04 4.06
C VAL A 36 -5.78 33.41 4.19
N PRO A 37 -5.87 34.22 3.11
CA PRO A 37 -6.48 35.55 3.17
C PRO A 37 -7.97 35.52 3.55
N VAL A 38 -8.43 36.58 4.20
CA VAL A 38 -9.84 36.77 4.60
C VAL A 38 -10.64 37.50 3.53
N ASP A 39 -10.02 38.50 2.87
CA ASP A 39 -10.66 39.23 1.79
C ASP A 39 -10.82 38.33 0.55
N GLN A 40 -11.96 38.43 -0.12
CA GLN A 40 -12.31 37.55 -1.22
C GLN A 40 -11.44 37.77 -2.47
N GLU A 41 -11.04 39.02 -2.74
CA GLU A 41 -10.17 39.35 -3.87
C GLU A 41 -8.73 38.89 -3.58
N GLU A 42 -8.23 39.16 -2.37
CA GLU A 42 -6.92 38.67 -1.92
C GLU A 42 -6.85 37.14 -1.90
N TYR A 43 -7.91 36.46 -1.43
CA TYR A 43 -8.01 35.01 -1.44
C TYR A 43 -7.92 34.46 -2.86
N ASN A 44 -8.67 35.04 -3.81
CA ASN A 44 -8.66 34.60 -5.21
C ASN A 44 -7.28 34.80 -5.85
N MET A 45 -6.60 35.90 -5.53
CA MET A 45 -5.22 36.14 -5.99
C MET A 45 -4.24 35.12 -5.38
N TRP A 46 -4.34 34.89 -4.07
CA TRP A 46 -3.49 33.97 -3.33
C TRP A 46 -3.63 32.54 -3.84
N ILE A 47 -4.86 32.03 -3.98
CA ILE A 47 -5.07 30.64 -4.42
C ILE A 47 -4.60 30.43 -5.87
N THR A 48 -4.78 31.45 -6.72
CA THR A 48 -4.29 31.42 -8.10
C THR A 48 -2.76 31.39 -8.14
N ASP A 49 -2.09 32.27 -7.40
CA ASP A 49 -0.61 32.29 -7.34
C ASP A 49 -0.05 30.98 -6.75
N TYR A 50 -0.69 30.43 -5.72
CA TYR A 50 -0.27 29.17 -5.11
C TYR A 50 -0.40 28.01 -6.11
N ARG A 51 -1.56 27.85 -6.75
CA ARG A 51 -1.79 26.83 -7.79
C ARG A 51 -0.80 26.99 -8.96
N ASP A 52 -0.52 28.22 -9.40
CA ASP A 52 0.46 28.51 -10.47
C ASP A 52 1.89 28.15 -10.05
N ARG A 53 2.25 28.34 -8.78
CA ARG A 53 3.56 27.94 -8.24
C ARG A 53 3.71 26.42 -8.20
N LEU A 54 2.69 25.70 -7.74
CA LEU A 54 2.71 24.23 -7.69
C LEU A 54 2.72 23.62 -9.09
N THR A 55 1.95 24.17 -10.02
CA THR A 55 1.96 23.75 -11.43
C THR A 55 3.34 23.90 -12.06
N ARG A 56 4.08 24.97 -11.72
CA ARG A 56 5.48 25.15 -12.15
C ARG A 56 6.41 24.08 -11.57
N TYR A 57 6.18 23.65 -10.32
CA TYR A 57 6.93 22.54 -9.73
C TYR A 57 6.57 21.20 -10.37
N GLU A 58 5.29 20.96 -10.64
CA GLU A 58 4.82 19.75 -11.33
C GLU A 58 5.51 19.58 -12.69
N VAL A 59 5.50 20.62 -13.55
CA VAL A 59 6.17 20.58 -14.86
C VAL A 59 7.67 20.30 -14.74
N ARG A 60 8.32 20.88 -13.72
CA ARG A 60 9.75 20.67 -13.44
C ARG A 60 10.01 19.23 -12.99
N ASP A 61 9.22 18.72 -12.05
CA ASP A 61 9.41 17.43 -11.41
C ASP A 61 9.07 16.28 -12.39
N GLU A 62 8.05 16.48 -13.22
CA GLU A 62 7.72 15.63 -14.35
C GLU A 62 8.93 15.41 -15.28
N GLN A 63 9.58 16.49 -15.69
CA GLN A 63 10.73 16.43 -16.62
C GLN A 63 12.02 15.87 -15.99
N ARG A 64 12.21 16.07 -14.67
CA ARG A 64 13.47 15.79 -13.98
C ARG A 64 13.47 14.51 -13.15
N ILE A 65 12.31 14.11 -12.62
CA ILE A 65 12.18 13.09 -11.56
C ILE A 65 11.34 11.92 -12.07
N PHE A 66 10.10 12.19 -12.45
CA PHE A 66 9.13 11.13 -12.74
C PHE A 66 9.36 10.44 -14.08
N LEU A 67 9.86 11.17 -15.07
CA LEU A 67 10.17 10.60 -16.38
C LEU A 67 11.40 9.66 -16.34
N VAL A 68 11.16 8.35 -16.42
CA VAL A 68 12.18 7.31 -16.52
C VAL A 68 12.95 7.43 -17.83
N ARG A 69 14.25 7.75 -17.73
CA ARG A 69 15.18 7.82 -18.87
C ARG A 69 15.94 6.51 -19.05
N ARG A 70 16.44 6.25 -20.27
CA ARG A 70 17.18 5.01 -20.60
C ARG A 70 18.45 4.82 -19.78
N ASN A 71 19.15 5.91 -19.48
CA ASN A 71 20.31 5.96 -18.59
C ASN A 71 19.92 6.86 -17.40
N PRO A 72 19.38 6.27 -16.33
CA PRO A 72 19.09 7.03 -15.14
C PRO A 72 20.38 7.61 -14.56
N VAL A 73 20.39 8.92 -14.31
CA VAL A 73 21.47 9.56 -13.54
C VAL A 73 21.16 9.34 -12.07
N ASP A 74 22.18 8.98 -11.27
CA ASP A 74 22.02 8.83 -9.83
C ASP A 74 21.46 10.13 -9.22
N TRP A 75 20.31 10.00 -8.56
CA TRP A 75 19.65 11.13 -7.94
C TRP A 75 20.32 11.46 -6.61
N ASN A 76 20.67 12.73 -6.39
CA ASN A 76 21.42 13.18 -5.21
C ASN A 76 20.55 13.46 -3.97
N GLY A 77 19.27 13.07 -3.98
CA GLY A 77 18.37 13.15 -2.83
C GLY A 77 17.88 14.55 -2.46
N ASN A 78 18.22 15.60 -3.20
CA ASN A 78 17.79 16.97 -2.87
C ASN A 78 16.45 17.31 -3.54
N TRP A 79 15.35 17.17 -2.79
CA TRP A 79 13.99 17.53 -3.23
C TRP A 79 13.67 19.02 -3.07
N GLY A 80 14.64 19.84 -2.67
CA GLY A 80 14.46 21.27 -2.44
C GLY A 80 13.68 21.54 -1.15
N TYR A 81 12.46 22.08 -1.28
CA TYR A 81 11.62 22.50 -0.14
C TYR A 81 10.76 21.39 0.46
N TYR A 82 10.65 20.22 -0.19
CA TYR A 82 9.78 19.12 0.25
C TYR A 82 10.58 17.95 0.79
N GLU A 83 9.99 17.17 1.69
CA GLU A 83 10.66 15.98 2.26
C GLU A 83 10.75 14.81 1.28
N THR A 84 9.72 14.66 0.43
CA THR A 84 9.61 13.58 -0.55
C THR A 84 9.02 14.09 -1.86
N PRO A 85 9.23 13.39 -2.99
CA PRO A 85 8.58 13.74 -4.24
C PRO A 85 7.06 13.75 -4.10
N PRO A 86 6.35 14.69 -4.76
CA PRO A 86 4.90 14.71 -4.70
C PRO A 86 4.32 13.41 -5.25
N SER A 87 3.28 12.92 -4.57
CA SER A 87 2.65 11.63 -4.86
C SER A 87 1.14 11.76 -4.84
N GLN A 88 0.43 11.07 -5.73
CA GLN A 88 -1.04 10.98 -5.62
C GLN A 88 -1.48 10.04 -4.48
N LEU A 89 -0.57 9.19 -4.00
CA LEU A 89 -0.75 8.38 -2.80
C LEU A 89 0.09 8.98 -1.65
N PRO A 90 -0.51 9.73 -0.70
CA PRO A 90 0.21 10.62 0.23
C PRO A 90 1.06 9.95 1.30
N ARG A 91 1.19 8.62 1.34
CA ARG A 91 2.03 7.87 2.32
C ARG A 91 2.02 8.47 3.74
N ILE A 92 0.82 8.69 4.25
CA ILE A 92 0.56 9.52 5.44
C ILE A 92 1.40 9.10 6.66
N LEU A 93 1.66 7.79 6.80
CA LEU A 93 2.39 7.22 7.93
C LEU A 93 3.91 7.23 7.80
N ALA A 94 4.46 7.57 6.63
CA ALA A 94 5.90 7.59 6.44
C ALA A 94 6.62 8.60 7.37
N PHE A 95 5.87 9.56 7.90
CA PHE A 95 6.38 10.68 8.67
C PHE A 95 6.08 10.57 10.17
N ASN A 96 5.23 9.64 10.64
CA ASN A 96 4.91 9.52 12.08
C ASN A 96 4.60 10.89 12.75
N ALA A 97 3.91 11.78 12.04
CA ALA A 97 3.63 13.14 12.50
C ALA A 97 2.47 13.13 13.49
N PHE A 98 2.61 13.90 14.58
CA PHE A 98 1.59 14.00 15.64
C PHE A 98 0.39 14.84 15.20
N ASN A 99 0.64 15.88 14.41
CA ASN A 99 -0.38 16.81 13.93
C ASN A 99 -0.31 16.90 12.41
N VAL A 100 -1.46 16.77 11.76
CA VAL A 100 -1.54 16.80 10.29
C VAL A 100 -2.58 17.80 9.83
N CYS A 101 -2.16 18.71 8.96
CA CYS A 101 -3.05 19.61 8.24
C CYS A 101 -3.01 19.26 6.76
N ILE A 102 -4.17 19.14 6.11
CA ILE A 102 -4.28 18.93 4.67
C ILE A 102 -4.88 20.19 4.05
N LEU A 103 -4.12 20.87 3.21
CA LEU A 103 -4.55 22.00 2.43
C LEU A 103 -4.89 21.51 1.01
N ASP A 104 -6.15 21.16 0.78
CA ASP A 104 -6.65 20.72 -0.52
C ASP A 104 -7.02 21.93 -1.37
N LEU A 105 -6.12 22.31 -2.28
CA LEU A 105 -6.32 23.43 -3.18
C LEU A 105 -7.22 23.07 -4.36
N ASP A 106 -7.40 21.80 -4.70
CA ASP A 106 -8.31 21.40 -5.79
C ASP A 106 -9.77 21.57 -5.38
N ARG A 107 -10.06 21.30 -4.11
CA ARG A 107 -11.42 21.37 -3.54
C ARG A 107 -11.65 22.57 -2.64
N GLU A 108 -10.59 23.33 -2.38
CA GLU A 108 -10.60 24.49 -1.49
C GLU A 108 -11.05 24.12 -0.07
N ILE A 109 -10.39 23.10 0.50
CA ILE A 109 -10.69 22.55 1.83
C ILE A 109 -9.43 22.57 2.70
N LEU A 110 -9.57 23.08 3.91
CA LEU A 110 -8.59 22.87 4.98
C LEU A 110 -9.07 21.73 5.88
N THR A 111 -8.24 20.70 6.02
CA THR A 111 -8.49 19.60 6.95
C THR A 111 -7.48 19.62 8.08
N ILE A 112 -7.94 19.44 9.32
CA ILE A 112 -7.08 19.36 10.52
C ILE A 112 -7.31 18.00 11.17
N ASN A 113 -6.21 17.27 11.43
CA ASN A 113 -6.17 15.92 12.00
C ASN A 113 -7.20 14.97 11.36
N TYR A 114 -7.31 15.05 10.03
CA TYR A 114 -8.19 14.24 9.17
C TYR A 114 -9.70 14.36 9.39
N GLY A 115 -10.17 14.85 10.55
CA GLY A 115 -11.57 14.81 10.95
C GLY A 115 -12.27 16.17 11.01
N ILE A 116 -11.54 17.28 10.96
CA ILE A 116 -12.08 18.65 10.96
C ILE A 116 -11.91 19.23 9.57
N HIS A 117 -12.99 19.65 8.91
CA HIS A 117 -12.97 20.11 7.53
C HIS A 117 -13.62 21.49 7.38
N PHE A 118 -12.83 22.49 7.04
CA PHE A 118 -13.30 23.83 6.72
C PHE A 118 -13.27 24.09 5.22
N LYS A 119 -14.25 24.87 4.73
CA LYS A 119 -14.10 25.56 3.45
C LYS A 119 -12.98 26.58 3.57
N LEU A 120 -12.02 26.53 2.66
CA LEU A 120 -10.79 27.31 2.77
C LEU A 120 -11.06 28.82 2.75
N ASN A 121 -12.02 29.26 1.93
CA ASN A 121 -12.45 30.66 1.85
C ASN A 121 -13.38 31.11 2.99
N ASN A 122 -13.81 30.21 3.88
CA ASN A 122 -14.82 30.51 4.90
C ASN A 122 -14.47 29.88 6.26
N ILE A 123 -13.24 30.08 6.73
CA ILE A 123 -12.77 29.63 8.05
C ILE A 123 -13.27 30.59 9.14
N PRO A 124 -13.91 30.11 10.23
CA PRO A 124 -14.45 30.95 11.29
C PRO A 124 -13.34 31.45 12.23
N ARG A 125 -12.77 32.63 11.93
CA ARG A 125 -11.64 33.22 12.65
C ARG A 125 -12.02 34.05 13.89
N GLU A 126 -13.25 34.56 13.93
CA GLU A 126 -13.71 35.40 15.04
C GLU A 126 -13.62 34.65 16.37
N GLY A 127 -13.00 35.27 17.38
CA GLY A 127 -12.81 34.66 18.71
C GLY A 127 -12.06 33.32 18.71
N LYS A 128 -11.27 33.04 17.66
CA LYS A 128 -10.65 31.72 17.41
C LYS A 128 -11.66 30.58 17.39
N LEU A 129 -12.87 30.81 16.86
CA LEU A 129 -13.93 29.81 16.87
C LEU A 129 -13.48 28.50 16.24
N TRP A 130 -12.67 28.54 15.16
CA TRP A 130 -12.09 27.38 14.49
C TRP A 130 -11.40 26.38 15.44
N SER A 131 -10.78 26.81 16.55
CA SER A 131 -10.11 25.90 17.49
C SER A 131 -11.10 25.26 18.47
N ARG A 132 -12.24 25.91 18.72
CA ARG A 132 -13.27 25.48 19.68
C ARG A 132 -14.34 24.56 19.08
N VAL A 133 -14.34 24.41 17.75
CA VAL A 133 -15.33 23.57 17.05
C VAL A 133 -15.07 22.06 17.20
N ALA A 134 -13.82 21.70 17.51
CA ALA A 134 -13.40 20.32 17.64
C ALA A 134 -14.14 19.63 18.80
N CYS A 135 -14.53 18.38 18.59
CA CYS A 135 -15.13 17.54 19.61
C CYS A 135 -14.96 16.07 19.24
N TRP A 136 -15.15 15.17 20.20
CA TRP A 136 -15.12 13.74 19.96
C TRP A 136 -16.21 13.29 19.00
N SER A 137 -15.83 12.46 18.03
CA SER A 137 -16.70 11.87 17.01
C SER A 137 -17.47 10.66 17.55
N VAL A 138 -18.57 10.29 16.89
CA VAL A 138 -19.21 8.96 17.02
C VAL A 138 -18.21 7.80 16.77
N LEU A 139 -17.13 8.08 16.04
CA LEU A 139 -15.99 7.19 15.89
C LEU A 139 -15.05 7.39 17.07
N MET A 140 -15.00 6.42 17.97
CA MET A 140 -14.26 6.55 19.23
C MET A 140 -12.76 6.75 18.98
N GLY A 141 -12.19 7.76 19.65
CA GLY A 141 -10.79 8.17 19.52
C GLY A 141 -10.52 9.16 18.39
N ASP A 142 -11.52 9.51 17.58
CA ASP A 142 -11.36 10.47 16.48
C ASP A 142 -12.13 11.77 16.73
N VAL A 143 -11.71 12.83 16.02
CA VAL A 143 -12.31 14.17 16.14
C VAL A 143 -13.30 14.46 15.01
N THR A 144 -14.28 15.30 15.31
CA THR A 144 -15.24 15.88 14.36
C THR A 144 -15.53 17.33 14.73
N MET A 145 -16.44 17.97 14.01
CA MET A 145 -16.89 19.34 14.26
C MET A 145 -18.28 19.35 14.89
N SER A 146 -18.46 20.12 15.95
CA SER A 146 -19.79 20.32 16.54
C SER A 146 -20.60 21.31 15.70
N PRO A 147 -21.77 20.90 15.16
CA PRO A 147 -22.66 21.83 14.44
C PRO A 147 -23.31 22.87 15.37
N ASP A 148 -23.25 22.69 16.70
CA ASP A 148 -23.74 23.70 17.66
C ASP A 148 -22.75 24.84 17.82
N ARG A 149 -21.45 24.56 17.62
CA ARG A 149 -20.36 25.54 17.73
C ARG A 149 -19.95 26.10 16.38
N CYS A 150 -20.11 25.34 15.30
CA CYS A 150 -19.73 25.73 13.95
C CYS A 150 -20.92 25.64 13.00
N PRO A 151 -21.36 26.74 12.39
CA PRO A 151 -22.35 26.70 11.32
C PRO A 151 -21.92 25.83 10.14
N VAL A 152 -22.87 25.09 9.55
CA VAL A 152 -22.62 24.16 8.42
C VAL A 152 -22.03 24.86 7.20
N GLU A 153 -22.27 26.16 7.03
CA GLU A 153 -21.71 26.94 5.93
C GLU A 153 -20.17 27.05 5.96
N HIS A 154 -19.53 26.84 7.11
CA HIS A 154 -18.07 26.75 7.26
C HIS A 154 -17.53 25.34 7.03
N MET A 155 -18.37 24.32 7.21
CA MET A 155 -17.97 22.92 7.10
C MET A 155 -17.79 22.51 5.64
N ALA A 156 -16.84 21.61 5.41
CA ALA A 156 -16.58 21.01 4.11
C ALA A 156 -16.53 19.48 4.20
N SER A 157 -16.37 18.83 3.04
CA SER A 157 -16.04 17.41 2.96
C SER A 157 -15.24 17.16 1.71
N SER A 158 -14.19 16.35 1.83
CA SER A 158 -13.47 15.81 0.69
C SER A 158 -13.95 14.39 0.33
N ALA A 159 -15.05 13.89 0.90
CA ALA A 159 -15.63 12.64 0.44
C ALA A 159 -16.45 12.86 -0.85
N LEU A 160 -16.27 11.97 -1.82
CA LEU A 160 -17.13 11.90 -2.99
C LEU A 160 -18.50 11.36 -2.58
N PRO A 161 -19.60 11.86 -3.16
CA PRO A 161 -20.93 11.35 -2.90
C PRO A 161 -21.04 9.89 -3.37
N LEU A 162 -21.67 9.04 -2.56
CA LEU A 162 -21.93 7.67 -2.97
C LEU A 162 -23.12 7.61 -3.93
N PRO A 163 -23.09 6.71 -4.92
CA PRO A 163 -24.27 6.43 -5.71
C PRO A 163 -25.37 5.85 -4.82
N PRO A 164 -26.65 6.18 -5.08
CA PRO A 164 -27.77 5.60 -4.35
C PRO A 164 -27.88 4.09 -4.62
N ALA A 165 -28.59 3.38 -3.75
CA ALA A 165 -28.94 2.00 -4.02
C ALA A 165 -29.81 1.90 -5.30
N SER A 166 -29.55 0.89 -6.12
CA SER A 166 -30.24 0.63 -7.37
C SER A 166 -30.42 -0.87 -7.59
N GLU A 167 -31.45 -1.25 -8.34
CA GLU A 167 -31.79 -2.64 -8.63
C GLU A 167 -30.99 -3.18 -9.84
N ILE A 168 -30.80 -4.50 -9.89
CA ILE A 168 -30.22 -5.19 -11.05
C ILE A 168 -31.34 -5.34 -12.09
N GLU A 169 -31.11 -4.85 -13.30
CA GLU A 169 -32.10 -4.82 -14.39
C GLU A 169 -32.25 -6.19 -15.08
N TYR A 170 -31.21 -7.02 -15.01
CA TYR A 170 -31.18 -8.36 -15.59
C TYR A 170 -31.94 -9.37 -14.72
N ARG A 171 -32.44 -10.45 -15.32
CA ARG A 171 -32.91 -11.61 -14.54
C ARG A 171 -31.72 -12.14 -13.74
N TYR A 172 -31.89 -12.23 -12.43
CA TYR A 172 -30.80 -12.66 -11.56
C TYR A 172 -31.26 -13.56 -10.40
N HIS A 173 -30.31 -14.26 -9.81
CA HIS A 173 -30.47 -14.82 -8.48
C HIS A 173 -29.21 -14.63 -7.65
N THR A 174 -29.41 -14.41 -6.36
CA THR A 174 -28.31 -14.24 -5.40
C THR A 174 -27.74 -15.60 -4.98
N VAL A 175 -26.43 -15.68 -4.76
CA VAL A 175 -25.72 -16.85 -4.22
C VAL A 175 -24.69 -16.43 -3.18
N ASP A 176 -24.27 -17.38 -2.33
CA ASP A 176 -23.24 -17.11 -1.33
C ASP A 176 -21.83 -17.15 -1.93
N ALA A 177 -21.02 -16.16 -1.57
CA ALA A 177 -19.59 -16.18 -1.89
C ALA A 177 -18.88 -17.21 -0.98
N LYS A 178 -18.10 -18.09 -1.57
CA LYS A 178 -17.27 -19.04 -0.80
C LYS A 178 -15.97 -18.37 -0.39
N SER A 179 -15.55 -18.52 0.86
CA SER A 179 -14.31 -17.92 1.40
C SER A 179 -13.34 -18.94 2.02
N GLU A 180 -13.67 -20.24 2.05
CA GLU A 180 -12.81 -21.24 2.70
C GLU A 180 -11.44 -21.37 2.00
N LEU A 181 -10.38 -21.29 2.80
CA LEU A 181 -8.97 -21.29 2.38
C LEU A 181 -8.33 -22.67 2.59
N THR A 182 -8.62 -23.61 1.68
CA THR A 182 -8.20 -25.02 1.84
C THR A 182 -6.81 -25.34 1.29
N LEU A 183 -6.25 -24.46 0.44
CA LEU A 183 -4.95 -24.68 -0.19
C LEU A 183 -3.89 -23.72 0.39
N PRO A 184 -2.62 -24.17 0.53
CA PRO A 184 -1.54 -23.32 1.02
C PRO A 184 -1.41 -22.02 0.24
N SER A 185 -1.55 -22.09 -1.10
CA SER A 185 -1.47 -20.92 -1.98
C SER A 185 -2.64 -19.95 -1.81
N THR A 186 -3.87 -20.46 -1.64
CA THR A 186 -5.05 -19.61 -1.41
C THR A 186 -4.94 -18.87 -0.09
N TYR A 187 -4.45 -19.56 0.95
CA TYR A 187 -4.21 -18.93 2.23
C TYR A 187 -3.07 -17.90 2.14
N PHE A 188 -1.92 -18.26 1.54
CA PHE A 188 -0.79 -17.35 1.37
C PHE A 188 -1.16 -16.07 0.63
N LEU A 189 -1.90 -16.17 -0.49
CA LEU A 189 -2.35 -14.99 -1.24
C LEU A 189 -3.33 -14.14 -0.43
N THR A 190 -4.24 -14.76 0.32
CA THR A 190 -5.16 -14.03 1.20
C THR A 190 -4.41 -13.34 2.33
N HIS A 191 -3.39 -13.98 2.90
CA HIS A 191 -2.50 -13.40 3.90
C HIS A 191 -1.75 -12.19 3.34
N VAL A 192 -1.19 -12.28 2.12
CA VAL A 192 -0.55 -11.14 1.46
C VAL A 192 -1.54 -9.99 1.23
N LEU A 193 -2.78 -10.27 0.81
CA LEU A 193 -3.83 -9.26 0.69
C LEU A 193 -4.21 -8.64 2.05
N GLY A 194 -4.26 -9.45 3.11
CA GLY A 194 -4.42 -8.97 4.48
C GLY A 194 -3.31 -7.99 4.85
N MET A 195 -2.04 -8.31 4.54
CA MET A 195 -0.90 -7.41 4.77
C MET A 195 -1.00 -6.11 3.95
N VAL A 196 -1.53 -6.15 2.73
CA VAL A 196 -1.85 -4.92 1.97
C VAL A 196 -2.87 -4.09 2.73
N MET A 197 -3.92 -4.71 3.27
CA MET A 197 -4.92 -4.00 4.07
C MET A 197 -4.32 -3.43 5.36
N VAL A 198 -3.50 -4.19 6.08
CA VAL A 198 -2.80 -3.71 7.28
C VAL A 198 -1.92 -2.49 6.95
N GLU A 199 -1.19 -2.50 5.83
CA GLU A 199 -0.35 -1.36 5.46
C GLU A 199 -1.16 -0.11 5.06
N TYR A 200 -2.22 -0.29 4.27
CA TYR A 200 -2.97 0.85 3.70
C TYR A 200 -4.24 1.23 4.46
N HIS A 201 -4.63 0.51 5.53
CA HIS A 201 -5.91 0.75 6.22
C HIS A 201 -6.07 2.19 6.71
N GLN A 202 -5.01 2.80 7.24
CA GLN A 202 -5.09 4.18 7.71
C GLN A 202 -5.24 5.17 6.55
N THR A 203 -4.60 4.91 5.42
CA THR A 203 -4.77 5.74 4.22
C THR A 203 -6.21 5.62 3.69
N LEU A 204 -6.77 4.40 3.67
CA LEU A 204 -8.18 4.16 3.32
C LEU A 204 -9.13 4.83 4.31
N TYR A 205 -8.82 4.78 5.60
CA TYR A 205 -9.59 5.41 6.66
C TYR A 205 -9.60 6.94 6.53
N TYR A 206 -8.46 7.55 6.24
CA TYR A 206 -8.35 9.00 6.13
C TYR A 206 -8.84 9.54 4.78
N LEU A 207 -8.59 8.83 3.68
CA LEU A 207 -8.78 9.38 2.32
C LEU A 207 -9.56 8.47 1.37
N GLY A 208 -9.93 7.25 1.76
CA GLY A 208 -10.49 6.25 0.84
C GLY A 208 -11.80 6.70 0.16
N ARG A 209 -12.54 7.63 0.78
CA ARG A 209 -13.75 8.25 0.19
C ARG A 209 -13.47 9.46 -0.71
N ALA A 210 -12.24 9.95 -0.80
CA ALA A 210 -11.88 11.13 -1.60
C ALA A 210 -11.56 10.79 -3.05
N TRP A 211 -11.24 9.53 -3.32
CA TRP A 211 -10.72 9.09 -4.61
C TRP A 211 -11.83 8.63 -5.55
N ALA A 212 -11.85 9.19 -6.75
CA ALA A 212 -12.72 8.73 -7.82
C ALA A 212 -12.23 7.38 -8.36
N THR A 213 -13.11 6.58 -8.95
CA THR A 213 -12.75 5.25 -9.47
C THR A 213 -11.69 5.26 -10.57
N ASP A 214 -11.59 6.37 -11.29
CA ASP A 214 -10.60 6.62 -12.36
C ASP A 214 -9.34 7.33 -11.86
N SER A 215 -9.31 7.74 -10.59
CA SER A 215 -8.12 8.33 -9.97
C SER A 215 -7.02 7.29 -9.82
N PHE A 216 -5.77 7.76 -9.90
CA PHE A 216 -4.59 6.91 -9.76
C PHE A 216 -4.57 6.04 -8.49
N PRO A 217 -4.72 6.58 -7.25
CA PRO A 217 -4.64 5.75 -6.04
C PRO A 217 -5.73 4.68 -5.98
N PHE A 218 -6.94 4.98 -6.45
CA PHE A 218 -8.03 4.01 -6.51
C PHE A 218 -7.70 2.86 -7.46
N ARG A 219 -7.33 3.18 -8.70
CA ARG A 219 -7.02 2.16 -9.72
C ARG A 219 -5.81 1.32 -9.34
N GLU A 220 -4.74 1.94 -8.85
CA GLU A 220 -3.52 1.23 -8.46
C GLU A 220 -3.78 0.24 -7.33
N LEU A 221 -4.47 0.67 -6.27
CA LEU A 221 -4.75 -0.20 -5.12
C LEU A 221 -5.74 -1.32 -5.48
N ALA A 222 -6.81 -1.01 -6.20
CA ALA A 222 -7.76 -2.02 -6.67
C ALA A 222 -7.09 -3.02 -7.62
N PHE A 223 -6.26 -2.55 -8.55
CA PHE A 223 -5.53 -3.41 -9.47
C PHE A 223 -4.50 -4.28 -8.74
N ALA A 224 -3.79 -3.75 -7.73
CA ALA A 224 -2.88 -4.53 -6.91
C ALA A 224 -3.61 -5.67 -6.18
N ILE A 225 -4.76 -5.38 -5.55
CA ILE A 225 -5.61 -6.39 -4.89
C ILE A 225 -6.04 -7.47 -5.89
N VAL A 226 -6.50 -7.08 -7.09
CA VAL A 226 -6.89 -8.02 -8.16
C VAL A 226 -5.69 -8.87 -8.61
N ASN A 227 -4.53 -8.27 -8.82
CA ASN A 227 -3.32 -8.94 -9.30
C ASN A 227 -2.78 -9.97 -8.29
N ILE A 228 -2.86 -9.64 -7.00
CA ILE A 228 -2.51 -10.56 -5.91
C ILE A 228 -3.56 -11.66 -5.79
N ALA A 229 -4.86 -11.31 -5.76
CA ALA A 229 -5.94 -12.28 -5.64
C ALA A 229 -5.93 -13.31 -6.78
N SER A 230 -5.60 -12.88 -8.00
CA SER A 230 -5.48 -13.76 -9.16
C SER A 230 -4.18 -14.58 -9.20
N GLY A 231 -3.26 -14.38 -8.25
CA GLY A 231 -1.96 -15.02 -8.22
C GLY A 231 -1.01 -14.58 -9.35
N LYS A 232 -1.28 -13.43 -9.98
CA LYS A 232 -0.39 -12.84 -11.01
C LYS A 232 0.78 -12.07 -10.41
N VAL A 233 0.63 -11.60 -9.18
CA VAL A 233 1.69 -10.95 -8.40
C VAL A 233 2.97 -11.78 -8.39
N SER A 234 4.11 -11.19 -8.73
CA SER A 234 5.44 -11.78 -8.47
C SER A 234 5.96 -11.27 -7.14
N PHE A 235 6.92 -11.96 -6.54
CA PHE A 235 7.55 -11.48 -5.32
C PHE A 235 9.03 -11.23 -5.55
N SER A 236 9.49 -10.05 -5.14
CA SER A 236 10.91 -9.71 -5.18
C SER A 236 11.49 -9.72 -3.77
N ARG A 237 12.71 -10.25 -3.67
CA ARG A 237 13.54 -10.13 -2.48
C ARG A 237 14.44 -8.92 -2.64
N VAL A 238 14.25 -7.91 -1.82
CA VAL A 238 15.20 -6.80 -1.74
C VAL A 238 16.39 -7.28 -0.92
N VAL A 239 17.55 -7.43 -1.57
CA VAL A 239 18.78 -7.91 -0.90
C VAL A 239 19.24 -6.85 0.10
N HIS A 240 19.30 -7.23 1.38
CA HIS A 240 19.78 -6.38 2.44
C HIS A 240 21.32 -6.48 2.51
N ASN A 241 22.05 -5.44 2.11
CA ASN A 241 23.47 -5.29 2.47
C ASN A 241 23.54 -4.55 3.81
N TRP A 242 23.38 -5.28 4.92
CA TRP A 242 23.15 -4.73 6.26
C TRP A 242 24.37 -4.74 7.18
N ARG A 243 25.60 -4.92 6.68
CA ARG A 243 26.81 -5.06 7.53
C ARG A 243 27.09 -3.89 8.51
N LYS A 244 26.34 -2.76 8.54
CA LYS A 244 26.70 -1.60 9.40
C LYS A 244 25.60 -0.75 10.09
N TYR A 245 24.28 -1.01 9.97
CA TYR A 245 23.29 -0.07 10.54
C TYR A 245 22.05 -0.73 11.17
N LEU A 246 21.75 -0.33 12.42
CA LEU A 246 20.54 -0.68 13.21
C LEU A 246 19.22 -0.18 12.57
N LYS A 247 19.28 0.82 11.68
CA LYS A 247 18.14 1.27 10.88
C LYS A 247 18.18 0.62 9.50
N CYS A 248 17.07 0.04 9.03
CA CYS A 248 16.97 -0.49 7.67
C CYS A 248 17.08 0.66 6.66
N ASN A 249 18.31 0.96 6.25
CA ASN A 249 18.64 1.90 5.17
C ASN A 249 17.89 1.56 3.87
N CYS A 250 17.46 0.31 3.72
CA CYS A 250 16.59 -0.17 2.65
C CYS A 250 15.20 0.51 2.60
N CYS A 251 14.57 0.84 3.73
CA CYS A 251 13.25 1.44 3.71
C CYS A 251 13.35 2.96 3.48
N GLU A 252 14.33 3.62 4.08
CA GLU A 252 14.44 5.08 4.05
C GLU A 252 15.04 5.58 2.72
N LYS A 253 16.14 4.97 2.25
CA LYS A 253 16.78 5.36 0.98
C LYS A 253 15.95 4.99 -0.26
N LEU A 254 15.18 3.90 -0.22
CA LEU A 254 14.32 3.52 -1.36
C LEU A 254 13.05 4.38 -1.43
N ARG A 255 12.49 4.81 -0.29
CA ARG A 255 11.28 5.63 -0.23
C ARG A 255 11.54 7.10 -0.58
N GLY A 256 12.75 7.59 -0.35
CA GLY A 256 13.16 8.95 -0.72
C GLY A 256 13.71 9.08 -2.14
N GLY A 257 13.52 8.08 -3.01
CA GLY A 257 13.99 8.06 -4.39
C GLY A 257 13.00 8.65 -5.40
N PRO A 258 13.34 8.71 -6.70
CA PRO A 258 12.48 9.27 -7.75
C PRO A 258 11.24 8.41 -8.08
N GLY A 259 10.99 7.37 -7.29
CA GLY A 259 9.85 6.46 -7.45
C GLY A 259 10.01 5.41 -8.55
N TRP A 260 11.26 5.15 -8.96
CA TRP A 260 11.63 4.05 -9.82
C TRP A 260 13.05 3.58 -9.51
N PHE A 261 13.35 2.33 -9.85
CA PHE A 261 14.59 1.65 -9.57
C PHE A 261 15.29 1.26 -10.86
N GLY A 262 16.60 1.55 -10.93
CA GLY A 262 17.45 1.13 -12.03
C GLY A 262 17.59 -0.39 -12.09
N ARG A 263 18.11 -0.89 -13.22
CA ARG A 263 18.25 -2.34 -13.49
C ARG A 263 19.11 -3.07 -12.45
N ASN A 264 20.00 -2.37 -11.76
CA ASN A 264 20.93 -2.99 -10.82
C ASN A 264 20.46 -2.91 -9.36
N SER A 265 19.39 -2.14 -9.07
CA SER A 265 19.04 -1.78 -7.68
C SER A 265 18.31 -2.90 -6.92
N ILE A 266 17.54 -3.75 -7.61
CA ILE A 266 16.71 -4.82 -7.00
C ILE A 266 16.88 -6.16 -7.77
N GLY A 267 18.00 -6.34 -8.46
CA GLY A 267 18.28 -7.58 -9.23
C GLY A 267 17.31 -7.83 -10.40
N ASN A 268 16.55 -6.83 -10.84
CA ASN A 268 15.60 -6.95 -11.95
C ASN A 268 16.22 -6.42 -13.26
N LYS A 269 16.15 -7.22 -14.33
CA LYS A 269 16.65 -6.82 -15.67
C LYS A 269 15.93 -5.61 -16.26
N HIS A 270 14.78 -5.22 -15.70
CA HIS A 270 13.95 -4.10 -16.15
C HIS A 270 13.84 -2.99 -15.10
N VAL A 271 13.52 -1.78 -15.56
CA VAL A 271 13.16 -0.68 -14.64
C VAL A 271 11.91 -1.08 -13.88
N LEU A 272 11.99 -1.00 -12.55
CA LEU A 272 10.91 -1.32 -11.63
C LEU A 272 10.39 -0.02 -11.04
N LEU A 273 9.08 0.22 -11.14
CA LEU A 273 8.46 1.40 -10.54
C LEU A 273 8.23 1.16 -9.05
N GLU A 274 8.22 2.21 -8.25
CA GLU A 274 7.71 2.14 -6.89
C GLU A 274 6.19 2.23 -6.92
N PHE A 275 5.50 1.37 -6.17
CA PHE A 275 4.05 1.40 -6.10
C PHE A 275 3.53 2.73 -5.54
N GLY A 276 2.48 3.26 -6.16
CA GLY A 276 1.91 4.55 -5.80
C GLY A 276 2.74 5.76 -6.21
N SER A 277 3.87 5.58 -6.92
CA SER A 277 4.68 6.68 -7.43
C SER A 277 4.16 7.24 -8.76
N ASN A 278 4.42 8.53 -9.01
CA ASN A 278 4.24 9.17 -10.30
C ASN A 278 5.28 8.77 -11.37
N GLY A 279 6.28 7.94 -11.04
CA GLY A 279 7.30 7.49 -11.99
C GLY A 279 6.72 6.76 -13.20
N HIS A 280 7.14 7.14 -14.41
CA HIS A 280 6.66 6.52 -15.66
C HIS A 280 7.60 6.70 -16.86
N LYS A 281 7.38 5.91 -17.91
CA LYS A 281 8.10 6.04 -19.19
C LYS A 281 7.43 7.08 -20.08
N ALA A 282 8.21 7.74 -20.94
CA ALA A 282 7.68 8.70 -21.92
C ALA A 282 6.45 8.14 -22.67
N GLY A 283 5.38 8.95 -22.73
CA GLY A 283 4.12 8.60 -23.40
C GLY A 283 3.23 7.59 -22.66
N HIS A 284 3.59 7.19 -21.44
CA HIS A 284 2.78 6.32 -20.58
C HIS A 284 2.33 7.11 -19.35
N LEU A 285 1.17 6.77 -18.79
CA LEU A 285 0.76 7.32 -17.50
C LEU A 285 1.53 6.65 -16.34
N PRO A 286 1.60 7.29 -15.16
CA PRO A 286 2.04 6.66 -13.92
C PRO A 286 1.40 5.31 -13.62
N GLY A 287 2.14 4.46 -12.92
CA GLY A 287 1.67 3.18 -12.37
C GLY A 287 1.62 2.02 -13.36
N VAL A 288 0.86 0.99 -12.99
CA VAL A 288 0.71 -0.27 -13.73
C VAL A 288 -0.74 -0.67 -13.98
N ALA A 289 -1.70 -0.02 -13.32
CA ALA A 289 -3.12 -0.30 -13.48
C ALA A 289 -3.63 0.14 -14.88
N PRO A 290 -4.64 -0.56 -15.41
CA PRO A 290 -5.39 -0.09 -16.59
C PRO A 290 -5.96 1.31 -16.38
N GLN A 291 -6.14 2.06 -17.47
CA GLN A 291 -6.74 3.39 -17.37
C GLN A 291 -8.27 3.30 -17.21
N GLU A 292 -8.84 2.28 -17.81
CA GLU A 292 -10.25 1.99 -17.82
C GLU A 292 -10.72 1.50 -16.45
N THR A 293 -11.93 1.89 -16.05
CA THR A 293 -12.57 1.41 -14.82
C THR A 293 -13.27 0.07 -15.03
N ILE A 294 -13.40 -0.39 -16.27
CA ILE A 294 -13.91 -1.72 -16.62
C ILE A 294 -12.93 -2.36 -17.59
N TYR A 295 -12.33 -3.49 -17.20
CA TYR A 295 -11.31 -4.17 -17.99
C TYR A 295 -11.32 -5.68 -17.77
N TRP A 296 -10.80 -6.41 -18.74
CA TRP A 296 -10.60 -7.85 -18.62
C TRP A 296 -9.29 -8.14 -17.87
N HIS A 297 -9.38 -8.84 -16.75
CA HIS A 297 -8.24 -9.45 -16.07
C HIS A 297 -8.29 -10.95 -16.28
N GLU A 298 -7.49 -11.44 -17.22
CA GLU A 298 -7.60 -12.80 -17.75
C GLU A 298 -9.01 -13.10 -18.33
N SER A 299 -9.71 -14.07 -17.74
CA SER A 299 -11.06 -14.49 -18.11
C SER A 299 -12.16 -13.78 -17.32
N VAL A 300 -11.81 -12.93 -16.36
CA VAL A 300 -12.75 -12.21 -15.48
C VAL A 300 -12.87 -10.75 -15.89
N LEU A 301 -14.10 -10.24 -16.01
CA LEU A 301 -14.38 -8.82 -16.19
C LEU A 301 -14.34 -8.10 -14.85
N VAL A 302 -13.42 -7.16 -14.67
CA VAL A 302 -13.30 -6.36 -13.44
C VAL A 302 -13.91 -4.99 -13.69
N SER A 303 -14.78 -4.55 -12.78
CA SER A 303 -15.36 -3.21 -12.77
C SER A 303 -15.10 -2.52 -11.44
N LEU A 304 -14.60 -1.29 -11.51
CA LEU A 304 -14.34 -0.42 -10.37
C LEU A 304 -15.55 0.49 -10.11
N ALA A 305 -16.00 0.56 -8.87
CA ALA A 305 -17.13 1.38 -8.44
C ALA A 305 -16.86 2.02 -7.06
N LEU A 306 -17.37 3.23 -6.80
CA LEU A 306 -17.25 3.86 -5.46
C LEU A 306 -17.99 3.05 -4.38
N LYS A 307 -19.11 2.44 -4.77
CA LYS A 307 -19.94 1.53 -3.98
C LYS A 307 -20.54 0.50 -4.93
N VAL A 308 -20.67 -0.75 -4.47
CA VAL A 308 -21.33 -1.78 -5.26
C VAL A 308 -22.85 -1.55 -5.23
N THR A 309 -23.43 -1.45 -6.42
CA THR A 309 -24.86 -1.15 -6.64
C THR A 309 -25.40 -1.93 -7.84
N GLY A 310 -26.72 -2.04 -7.98
CA GLY A 310 -27.35 -2.65 -9.16
C GLY A 310 -26.92 -1.98 -10.46
N GLU A 311 -26.80 -0.66 -10.48
CA GLU A 311 -26.31 0.12 -11.63
C GLU A 311 -24.88 -0.28 -12.04
N SER A 312 -23.97 -0.42 -11.07
CA SER A 312 -22.59 -0.84 -11.36
C SER A 312 -22.52 -2.26 -11.93
N ILE A 313 -23.39 -3.16 -11.44
CA ILE A 313 -23.54 -4.53 -11.95
C ILE A 313 -24.12 -4.49 -13.36
N ASN A 314 -25.19 -3.74 -13.60
CA ASN A 314 -25.82 -3.60 -14.91
C ASN A 314 -24.81 -3.10 -15.94
N ARG A 315 -24.05 -2.05 -15.62
CA ARG A 315 -23.00 -1.50 -16.48
C ARG A 315 -21.93 -2.54 -16.82
N THR A 316 -21.53 -3.36 -15.85
CA THR A 316 -20.53 -4.42 -16.05
C THR A 316 -21.07 -5.53 -16.96
N VAL A 317 -22.30 -5.98 -16.71
CA VAL A 317 -22.95 -7.00 -17.55
C VAL A 317 -23.13 -6.51 -18.97
N THR A 318 -23.65 -5.28 -19.16
CA THR A 318 -23.82 -4.65 -20.47
C THR A 318 -22.49 -4.58 -21.22
N PHE A 319 -21.42 -4.09 -20.58
CA PHE A 319 -20.10 -4.04 -21.19
C PHE A 319 -19.60 -5.42 -21.63
N GLY A 320 -19.77 -6.44 -20.79
CA GLY A 320 -19.38 -7.81 -21.11
C GLY A 320 -20.16 -8.38 -22.31
N LEU A 321 -21.48 -8.14 -22.37
CA LEU A 321 -22.32 -8.56 -23.50
C LEU A 321 -21.98 -7.81 -24.79
N GLU A 322 -21.74 -6.49 -24.72
CA GLU A 322 -21.32 -5.66 -25.86
C GLU A 322 -19.94 -6.06 -26.40
N SER A 323 -19.08 -6.64 -25.55
CA SER A 323 -17.80 -7.24 -25.98
C SER A 323 -17.96 -8.56 -26.75
N GLY A 324 -19.19 -9.03 -26.96
CA GLY A 324 -19.53 -10.25 -27.72
C GLY A 324 -19.46 -11.54 -26.90
N ARG A 325 -19.22 -11.46 -25.58
CA ARG A 325 -19.18 -12.64 -24.70
C ARG A 325 -20.56 -12.93 -24.14
N LYS A 326 -21.09 -14.12 -24.45
CA LYS A 326 -22.40 -14.58 -23.93
C LYS A 326 -22.31 -15.25 -22.55
N MET A 327 -21.12 -15.73 -22.20
CA MET A 327 -20.84 -16.37 -20.93
C MET A 327 -19.52 -15.83 -20.39
N PHE A 328 -19.52 -15.29 -19.18
CA PHE A 328 -18.33 -14.74 -18.54
C PHE A 328 -18.52 -14.57 -17.04
N GLN A 329 -17.40 -14.55 -16.32
CA GLN A 329 -17.34 -14.17 -14.91
C GLN A 329 -17.01 -12.69 -14.80
N PHE A 330 -17.57 -12.02 -13.80
CA PHE A 330 -17.26 -10.63 -13.50
C PHE A 330 -17.13 -10.40 -12.00
N MET A 331 -16.47 -9.31 -11.65
CA MET A 331 -16.48 -8.76 -10.30
C MET A 331 -16.66 -7.25 -10.37
N VAL A 332 -17.43 -6.73 -9.42
CA VAL A 332 -17.55 -5.29 -9.18
C VAL A 332 -16.95 -5.01 -7.82
N MET A 333 -16.00 -4.08 -7.72
CA MET A 333 -15.34 -3.77 -6.46
C MET A 333 -15.17 -2.27 -6.22
N SER A 334 -15.29 -1.90 -4.95
CA SER A 334 -14.74 -0.66 -4.40
C SER A 334 -13.43 -0.96 -3.65
N LEU A 335 -12.89 0.03 -2.94
CA LEU A 335 -11.78 -0.19 -2.01
C LEU A 335 -12.22 -0.83 -0.68
N PHE A 336 -13.53 -0.99 -0.46
CA PHE A 336 -14.10 -1.49 0.80
C PHE A 336 -14.88 -2.79 0.65
N GLU A 337 -15.50 -3.02 -0.51
CA GLU A 337 -16.38 -4.17 -0.76
C GLU A 337 -16.25 -4.69 -2.19
N VAL A 338 -16.65 -5.94 -2.40
CA VAL A 338 -16.63 -6.64 -3.69
C VAL A 338 -17.87 -7.50 -3.86
N THR A 339 -18.35 -7.62 -5.09
CA THR A 339 -19.37 -8.59 -5.50
C THR A 339 -18.88 -9.39 -6.69
N PHE A 340 -19.23 -10.66 -6.71
CA PHE A 340 -18.89 -11.60 -7.76
C PHE A 340 -20.12 -11.94 -8.57
N GLY A 341 -19.94 -12.19 -9.86
CA GLY A 341 -21.02 -12.70 -10.66
C GLY A 341 -20.58 -13.51 -11.87
N GLU A 342 -21.57 -14.18 -12.44
CA GLU A 342 -21.44 -14.98 -13.64
C GLU A 342 -22.65 -14.72 -14.53
N VAL A 343 -22.39 -14.43 -15.80
CA VAL A 343 -23.39 -14.24 -16.84
C VAL A 343 -23.41 -15.48 -17.72
N PHE A 344 -24.60 -15.97 -18.04
CA PHE A 344 -24.82 -17.06 -19.00
C PHE A 344 -26.21 -16.92 -19.65
N PRO A 345 -26.42 -17.48 -20.85
CA PRO A 345 -27.75 -17.47 -21.47
C PRO A 345 -28.70 -18.42 -20.73
N ASP A 346 -29.95 -18.00 -20.52
CA ASP A 346 -31.02 -18.88 -20.05
C ASP A 346 -31.57 -19.79 -21.17
N ASP A 347 -32.62 -20.55 -20.88
CA ASP A 347 -33.27 -21.45 -21.84
C ASP A 347 -33.88 -20.70 -23.05
N GLU A 348 -34.16 -19.41 -22.91
CA GLU A 348 -34.66 -18.51 -23.96
C GLU A 348 -33.52 -17.84 -24.74
N GLY A 349 -32.27 -18.00 -24.29
CA GLY A 349 -31.09 -17.36 -24.84
C GLY A 349 -30.85 -15.94 -24.32
N GLU A 350 -31.64 -15.49 -23.34
CA GLU A 350 -31.52 -14.17 -22.71
C GLU A 350 -30.45 -14.17 -21.60
N PRO A 351 -29.79 -13.03 -21.32
CA PRO A 351 -28.77 -12.96 -20.27
C PRO A 351 -29.36 -13.22 -18.88
N PHE A 352 -28.81 -14.21 -18.19
CA PHE A 352 -29.10 -14.50 -16.79
C PHE A 352 -27.86 -14.24 -15.92
N VAL A 353 -28.06 -13.58 -14.78
CA VAL A 353 -26.99 -13.18 -13.86
C VAL A 353 -27.05 -13.96 -12.56
N LYS A 354 -25.99 -14.71 -12.27
CA LYS A 354 -25.70 -15.19 -10.90
C LYS A 354 -24.83 -14.17 -10.21
N VAL A 355 -25.22 -13.71 -9.03
CA VAL A 355 -24.48 -12.65 -8.34
C VAL A 355 -24.41 -12.93 -6.84
N THR A 356 -23.36 -12.50 -6.16
CA THR A 356 -23.28 -12.58 -4.70
C THR A 356 -23.84 -11.32 -4.05
N GLU A 357 -24.13 -11.37 -2.76
CA GLU A 357 -24.17 -10.13 -1.97
C GLU A 357 -22.78 -9.50 -1.91
N SER A 358 -22.71 -8.21 -1.56
CA SER A 358 -21.43 -7.54 -1.38
C SER A 358 -20.70 -8.06 -0.15
N CYS A 359 -19.43 -8.39 -0.35
CA CYS A 359 -18.52 -8.90 0.66
C CYS A 359 -17.52 -7.81 1.00
N ASN A 360 -17.36 -7.54 2.28
CA ASN A 360 -16.38 -6.59 2.77
C ASN A 360 -14.95 -7.10 2.55
N LEU A 361 -14.06 -6.25 2.01
CA LEU A 361 -12.66 -6.61 1.77
C LEU A 361 -11.86 -6.68 3.08
N SER A 362 -12.14 -5.80 4.04
CA SER A 362 -11.50 -5.80 5.36
C SER A 362 -12.49 -5.33 6.43
N PRO A 363 -12.12 -5.27 7.72
CA PRO A 363 -12.92 -4.61 8.74
C PRO A 363 -13.08 -3.09 8.54
N VAL A 364 -12.25 -2.45 7.71
CA VAL A 364 -12.38 -1.01 7.40
C VAL A 364 -13.62 -0.78 6.56
N ARG A 365 -14.46 0.17 6.98
CA ARG A 365 -15.73 0.50 6.31
C ARG A 365 -15.70 1.90 5.71
N MET A 366 -16.50 2.11 4.67
CA MET A 366 -16.56 3.41 3.98
C MET A 366 -17.24 4.50 4.83
N GLU A 367 -18.15 4.10 5.72
CA GLU A 367 -18.87 4.95 6.67
C GLU A 367 -18.02 5.35 7.87
N ASP A 368 -16.84 4.75 8.03
CA ASP A 368 -15.89 5.10 9.09
C ASP A 368 -14.82 6.08 8.57
N CYS A 369 -14.80 6.40 7.27
CA CYS A 369 -13.77 7.29 6.72
C CYS A 369 -13.85 8.72 7.29
N LEU A 370 -12.71 9.29 7.71
CA LEU A 370 -12.67 10.60 8.35
C LEU A 370 -12.91 11.78 7.40
N ASN A 371 -12.57 11.64 6.12
CA ASN A 371 -12.81 12.67 5.11
C ASN A 371 -14.30 12.88 4.74
N THR A 372 -15.22 12.12 5.32
CA THR A 372 -16.67 12.35 5.23
C THR A 372 -17.07 13.67 5.86
N HIS A 373 -18.24 14.19 5.49
CA HIS A 373 -18.71 15.46 6.04
C HIS A 373 -18.86 15.33 7.57
N PRO A 374 -18.48 16.36 8.37
CA PRO A 374 -18.59 16.27 9.84
C PRO A 374 -19.99 15.90 10.35
N LEU A 375 -21.04 16.24 9.58
CA LEU A 375 -22.43 15.85 9.89
C LEU A 375 -22.72 14.35 9.72
N GLU A 376 -21.96 13.63 8.89
CA GLU A 376 -22.03 12.16 8.77
C GLU A 376 -21.35 11.47 9.95
N ARG A 377 -20.53 12.21 10.71
CA ARG A 377 -19.82 11.76 11.91
C ARG A 377 -20.16 12.68 13.09
N PRO A 378 -21.40 12.63 13.60
CA PRO A 378 -21.87 13.56 14.63
C PRO A 378 -21.03 13.45 15.92
N PRO A 379 -21.04 14.49 16.76
CA PRO A 379 -20.37 14.45 18.06
C PRO A 379 -20.85 13.29 18.94
N GLN A 380 -19.93 12.67 19.67
CA GLN A 380 -20.19 11.53 20.57
C GLN A 380 -21.35 11.78 21.54
N HIS A 381 -21.41 12.97 22.14
CA HIS A 381 -22.46 13.33 23.11
C HIS A 381 -23.87 13.45 22.50
N LYS A 382 -24.00 13.44 21.16
CA LYS A 382 -25.28 13.51 20.46
C LYS A 382 -25.86 12.15 20.08
N VAL A 383 -25.12 11.08 20.30
CA VAL A 383 -25.54 9.72 19.95
C VAL A 383 -25.54 8.82 21.19
N PRO A 384 -26.43 7.82 21.26
CA PRO A 384 -26.37 6.80 22.30
C PRO A 384 -25.02 6.07 22.31
N GLU A 385 -24.59 5.58 23.48
CA GLU A 385 -23.36 4.79 23.61
C GLU A 385 -23.36 3.54 22.73
N SER A 386 -24.53 2.95 22.48
CA SER A 386 -24.71 1.79 21.59
C SER A 386 -24.38 2.08 20.12
N ASP A 387 -24.40 3.35 19.73
CA ASP A 387 -24.20 3.79 18.34
C ASP A 387 -22.75 4.27 18.13
N LEU A 388 -21.94 4.30 19.20
CA LEU A 388 -20.51 4.56 19.10
C LEU A 388 -19.82 3.42 18.36
N ARG A 389 -19.00 3.80 17.40
CA ARG A 389 -18.26 2.86 16.56
C ARG A 389 -16.79 2.90 16.93
N ARG A 390 -16.17 1.73 17.07
CA ARG A 390 -14.71 1.63 17.15
C ARG A 390 -14.16 1.67 15.75
N ARG A 391 -13.12 2.49 15.56
CA ARG A 391 -12.26 2.39 14.39
C ARG A 391 -11.73 0.97 14.25
N ALA A 392 -11.75 0.44 13.03
CA ALA A 392 -11.02 -0.77 12.70
C ALA A 392 -9.50 -0.47 12.71
N THR A 393 -8.83 -0.86 13.78
CA THR A 393 -7.36 -0.89 13.83
C THR A 393 -6.91 -2.24 13.32
N LEU A 394 -6.19 -2.26 12.21
CA LEU A 394 -5.62 -3.49 11.67
C LEU A 394 -4.15 -3.59 12.02
N SER A 395 -3.74 -4.74 12.53
CA SER A 395 -2.35 -5.06 12.86
C SER A 395 -1.92 -6.34 12.14
N GLN A 396 -0.64 -6.68 12.24
CA GLN A 396 -0.14 -7.94 11.69
C GLN A 396 -0.71 -9.17 12.43
N GLU A 397 -1.19 -9.00 13.67
CA GLU A 397 -1.85 -10.08 14.43
C GLU A 397 -3.20 -10.46 13.82
N ASP A 398 -3.86 -9.57 13.08
CA ASP A 398 -5.12 -9.87 12.41
C ASP A 398 -4.95 -10.81 11.19
N VAL A 399 -3.71 -10.94 10.70
CA VAL A 399 -3.40 -11.79 9.54
C VAL A 399 -2.58 -13.02 9.91
N ASP A 400 -1.83 -13.00 11.02
CA ASP A 400 -1.07 -14.13 11.56
C ASP A 400 -1.98 -15.10 12.35
N VAL A 401 -3.01 -15.62 11.68
CA VAL A 401 -4.11 -16.39 12.31
C VAL A 401 -4.48 -17.64 11.52
N GLU A 402 -5.36 -18.48 12.07
CA GLU A 402 -5.86 -19.66 11.35
C GLU A 402 -6.62 -19.29 10.07
N PRO A 403 -6.63 -20.18 9.05
CA PRO A 403 -7.38 -19.97 7.81
C PRO A 403 -8.84 -19.53 8.00
N GLU A 404 -9.54 -20.10 8.98
CA GLU A 404 -10.94 -19.77 9.26
C GLU A 404 -11.10 -18.37 9.82
N ILE A 405 -10.19 -17.94 10.71
CA ILE A 405 -10.17 -16.60 11.29
C ILE A 405 -9.81 -15.59 10.20
N LEU A 406 -8.78 -15.86 9.40
CA LEU A 406 -8.36 -14.98 8.30
C LEU A 406 -9.51 -14.77 7.30
N ALA A 407 -10.20 -15.84 6.90
CA ALA A 407 -11.35 -15.78 6.01
C ALA A 407 -12.57 -15.06 6.62
N LYS A 408 -12.70 -15.08 7.95
CA LYS A 408 -13.75 -14.35 8.67
C LYS A 408 -13.43 -12.85 8.81
N THR A 409 -12.17 -12.51 9.04
CA THR A 409 -11.71 -11.11 9.14
C THR A 409 -11.70 -10.42 7.77
N PHE A 410 -11.31 -11.15 6.71
CA PHE A 410 -11.19 -10.64 5.34
C PHE A 410 -12.02 -11.46 4.33
N PRO A 411 -13.36 -11.53 4.48
CA PRO A 411 -14.20 -12.44 3.69
C PRO A 411 -14.16 -12.10 2.20
N GLY A 412 -14.18 -10.81 1.83
CA GLY A 412 -14.07 -10.37 0.45
C GLY A 412 -12.75 -10.77 -0.19
N LEU A 413 -11.62 -10.61 0.51
CA LEU A 413 -10.30 -10.99 -0.03
C LEU A 413 -10.17 -12.52 -0.20
N ALA A 414 -10.62 -13.29 0.78
CA ALA A 414 -10.62 -14.75 0.71
C ALA A 414 -11.51 -15.25 -0.45
N SER A 415 -12.69 -14.66 -0.61
CA SER A 415 -13.58 -14.96 -1.73
C SER A 415 -13.01 -14.52 -3.08
N MET A 416 -12.29 -13.39 -3.16
CA MET A 416 -11.62 -12.97 -4.40
C MET A 416 -10.57 -13.99 -4.84
N VAL A 417 -9.71 -14.45 -3.93
CA VAL A 417 -8.69 -15.47 -4.23
C VAL A 417 -9.36 -16.75 -4.73
N LYS A 418 -10.43 -17.21 -4.06
CA LYS A 418 -11.18 -18.41 -4.48
C LYS A 418 -11.89 -18.22 -5.81
N PHE A 419 -12.43 -17.02 -6.07
CA PHE A 419 -13.11 -16.69 -7.32
C PHE A 419 -12.15 -16.77 -8.51
N PHE A 420 -10.96 -16.15 -8.41
CA PHE A 420 -9.94 -16.26 -9.45
C PHE A 420 -9.35 -17.67 -9.57
N PHE A 421 -9.26 -18.40 -8.46
CA PHE A 421 -8.87 -19.81 -8.50
C PHE A 421 -9.82 -20.62 -9.39
N VAL A 422 -11.13 -20.49 -9.18
CA VAL A 422 -12.17 -21.15 -9.98
C VAL A 422 -12.19 -20.64 -11.43
N ALA A 423 -12.03 -19.34 -11.65
CA ALA A 423 -11.97 -18.77 -12.99
C ALA A 423 -10.81 -19.36 -13.80
N GLY A 424 -9.63 -19.48 -13.17
CA GLY A 424 -8.47 -20.10 -13.81
C GLY A 424 -8.65 -21.61 -14.08
N ASP A 425 -9.37 -22.34 -13.22
CA ASP A 425 -9.68 -23.76 -13.47
C ASP A 425 -10.58 -23.91 -14.71
N ARG A 426 -11.64 -23.10 -14.81
CA ARG A 426 -12.52 -23.08 -15.98
C ARG A 426 -11.79 -22.68 -17.26
N GLN A 427 -10.90 -21.69 -17.17
CA GLN A 427 -10.08 -21.30 -18.31
C GLN A 427 -9.16 -22.43 -18.77
N ALA A 428 -8.54 -23.15 -17.83
CA ALA A 428 -7.69 -24.30 -18.13
C ALA A 428 -8.49 -25.52 -18.68
N GLU A 429 -9.77 -25.65 -18.33
CA GLU A 429 -10.70 -26.64 -18.90
C GLU A 429 -11.05 -26.34 -20.37
N LEU A 430 -11.20 -25.06 -20.71
CA LEU A 430 -11.48 -24.63 -22.09
C LEU A 430 -10.29 -24.86 -23.03
N SER A 431 -9.07 -24.89 -22.50
CA SER A 431 -7.87 -25.29 -23.23
C SER A 431 -7.91 -26.80 -23.50
N GLN A 432 -8.61 -27.20 -24.58
CA GLN A 432 -8.89 -28.60 -24.96
C GLN A 432 -7.66 -29.48 -25.24
N GLU A 433 -6.45 -28.93 -25.16
CA GLU A 433 -5.22 -29.68 -25.35
C GLU A 433 -4.81 -30.35 -24.03
N ALA A 434 -5.14 -31.64 -23.91
CA ALA A 434 -4.50 -32.48 -22.91
C ALA A 434 -2.98 -32.40 -23.15
N SER A 435 -2.23 -31.99 -22.12
CA SER A 435 -0.78 -31.91 -22.22
C SER A 435 -0.23 -33.25 -22.72
N PRO A 436 0.61 -33.25 -23.78
CA PRO A 436 1.09 -34.49 -24.40
C PRO A 436 2.10 -35.24 -23.51
N PHE A 437 2.50 -34.65 -22.39
CA PHE A 437 3.52 -35.19 -21.51
C PHE A 437 2.92 -35.88 -20.27
N PRO A 438 3.48 -37.02 -19.82
CA PRO A 438 3.21 -37.56 -18.49
C PRO A 438 3.49 -36.56 -17.38
N PHE A 439 2.79 -36.71 -16.26
CA PHE A 439 2.86 -35.79 -15.10
C PHE A 439 4.30 -35.54 -14.64
N GLU A 440 5.15 -36.57 -14.63
CA GLU A 440 6.56 -36.50 -14.21
C GLU A 440 7.39 -35.59 -15.12
N ILE A 441 7.14 -35.62 -16.44
CA ILE A 441 7.84 -34.75 -17.39
C ILE A 441 7.36 -33.31 -17.22
N GLN A 442 6.05 -33.10 -16.99
CA GLN A 442 5.51 -31.77 -16.70
C GLN A 442 6.15 -31.17 -15.45
N GLU A 443 6.28 -31.95 -14.38
CA GLU A 443 6.93 -31.49 -13.16
C GLU A 443 8.41 -31.11 -13.37
N ASN A 444 9.14 -31.89 -14.17
CA ASN A 444 10.54 -31.58 -14.50
C ASN A 444 10.66 -30.29 -15.33
N ILE A 445 9.76 -30.09 -16.30
CA ILE A 445 9.69 -28.85 -17.09
C ILE A 445 9.44 -27.67 -16.14
N LEU A 446 8.42 -27.77 -15.29
CA LEU A 446 8.07 -26.71 -14.33
C LEU A 446 9.18 -26.45 -13.30
N ALA A 447 9.99 -27.45 -12.94
CA ALA A 447 11.13 -27.27 -12.04
C ALA A 447 12.24 -26.41 -12.69
N SER A 448 12.41 -26.51 -14.01
CA SER A 448 13.46 -25.81 -14.76
C SER A 448 13.09 -24.40 -15.26
N MET A 449 11.82 -24.03 -15.21
CA MET A 449 11.34 -22.72 -15.67
C MET A 449 11.68 -21.59 -14.68
N ASP A 450 11.71 -20.35 -15.16
CA ASP A 450 11.67 -19.13 -14.33
C ASP A 450 10.23 -18.79 -13.92
N ASP A 451 10.03 -17.83 -13.00
CA ASP A 451 8.68 -17.43 -12.51
C ASP A 451 7.70 -17.04 -13.63
N GLY A 452 8.14 -16.23 -14.59
CA GLY A 452 7.29 -15.74 -15.68
C GLY A 452 6.70 -16.87 -16.56
N PRO A 453 7.55 -17.72 -17.17
CA PRO A 453 7.08 -18.90 -17.91
C PRO A 453 6.23 -19.84 -17.05
N TRP A 454 6.61 -20.06 -15.79
CA TRP A 454 5.86 -20.91 -14.86
C TRP A 454 4.43 -20.38 -14.64
N LYS A 455 4.26 -19.06 -14.47
CA LYS A 455 2.93 -18.44 -14.34
C LYS A 455 2.08 -18.52 -15.60
N THR A 456 2.72 -18.57 -16.76
CA THR A 456 2.01 -18.80 -18.02
C THR A 456 1.39 -20.20 -18.02
N CYS A 457 2.08 -21.19 -17.45
CA CYS A 457 1.58 -22.56 -17.32
C CYS A 457 0.35 -22.69 -16.39
N LEU A 458 0.07 -21.73 -15.50
CA LEU A 458 -1.17 -21.72 -14.71
C LEU A 458 -2.44 -21.60 -15.57
N THR A 459 -2.31 -21.21 -16.83
CA THR A 459 -3.43 -20.99 -17.75
C THR A 459 -3.42 -21.91 -18.98
N SER A 460 -2.40 -22.77 -19.13
CA SER A 460 -2.19 -23.53 -20.37
C SER A 460 -3.04 -24.80 -20.48
N SER A 461 -3.15 -25.57 -19.40
CA SER A 461 -3.96 -26.79 -19.35
C SER A 461 -4.27 -27.16 -17.89
N ASN A 462 -5.31 -27.96 -17.67
CA ASN A 462 -5.69 -28.42 -16.33
C ASN A 462 -4.55 -29.16 -15.60
N SER A 463 -3.81 -30.04 -16.28
CA SER A 463 -2.76 -30.82 -15.64
C SER A 463 -1.57 -29.93 -15.23
N MET A 464 -1.19 -28.97 -16.09
CA MET A 464 -0.12 -28.01 -15.79
C MET A 464 -0.54 -27.08 -14.65
N ARG A 465 -1.76 -26.55 -14.71
CA ARG A 465 -2.30 -25.70 -13.66
C ARG A 465 -2.31 -26.40 -12.31
N LEU A 466 -2.81 -27.64 -12.23
CA LEU A 466 -2.80 -28.42 -10.99
C LEU A 466 -1.38 -28.62 -10.45
N SER A 467 -0.42 -28.88 -11.33
CA SER A 467 1.00 -29.06 -10.97
C SER A 467 1.62 -27.77 -10.43
N CYS A 468 1.32 -26.63 -11.06
CA CYS A 468 1.73 -25.31 -10.60
C CYS A 468 1.11 -24.99 -9.22
N LEU A 469 -0.20 -25.15 -9.05
CA LEU A 469 -0.89 -24.81 -7.79
C LEU A 469 -0.42 -25.63 -6.59
N ARG A 470 -0.04 -26.90 -6.80
CA ARG A 470 0.57 -27.76 -5.77
C ARG A 470 1.97 -27.31 -5.33
N ARG A 471 2.67 -26.56 -6.19
CA ARG A 471 4.07 -26.13 -6.01
C ARG A 471 4.15 -24.62 -6.22
N TYR A 472 3.27 -23.90 -5.56
CA TYR A 472 3.10 -22.46 -5.78
C TYR A 472 4.42 -21.72 -5.56
N ARG A 473 4.95 -21.14 -6.63
CA ARG A 473 6.20 -20.40 -6.60
C ARG A 473 5.96 -18.99 -6.09
N ILE A 474 6.81 -18.56 -5.18
CA ILE A 474 6.82 -17.21 -4.62
C ILE A 474 7.82 -16.35 -5.42
N ASP A 475 9.03 -16.86 -5.58
CA ASP A 475 10.08 -16.26 -6.42
C ASP A 475 10.84 -17.35 -7.20
N ASP A 476 11.89 -16.97 -7.94
CA ASP A 476 12.71 -17.90 -8.74
C ASP A 476 13.47 -18.94 -7.90
N ARG A 477 13.53 -18.77 -6.58
CA ARG A 477 14.26 -19.64 -5.66
C ARG A 477 13.34 -20.42 -4.75
N MET A 478 12.16 -19.92 -4.40
CA MET A 478 11.32 -20.45 -3.33
C MET A 478 9.91 -20.78 -3.78
N ARG A 479 9.44 -21.95 -3.35
CA ARG A 479 8.05 -22.39 -3.51
C ARG A 479 7.44 -22.86 -2.18
N LEU A 480 6.13 -22.75 -2.08
CA LEU A 480 5.33 -23.36 -1.03
C LEU A 480 5.17 -24.86 -1.30
N VAL A 481 5.39 -25.68 -0.27
CA VAL A 481 5.19 -27.13 -0.29
C VAL A 481 3.93 -27.51 0.49
N SER A 482 3.76 -26.94 1.69
CA SER A 482 2.61 -27.19 2.56
C SER A 482 2.42 -26.06 3.58
N GLY A 483 1.31 -26.11 4.32
CA GLY A 483 0.87 -25.10 5.28
C GLY A 483 -0.49 -24.50 4.90
N PRO A 484 -0.98 -23.51 5.66
CA PRO A 484 -0.39 -23.02 6.90
C PRO A 484 -0.50 -24.05 8.03
N PHE A 485 0.47 -24.02 8.95
CA PHE A 485 0.41 -24.67 10.26
C PHE A 485 0.46 -23.57 11.32
N LEU A 486 -0.17 -23.76 12.48
CA LEU A 486 0.04 -22.89 13.62
C LEU A 486 0.91 -23.57 14.65
N GLU A 487 2.08 -23.00 14.90
CA GLU A 487 2.94 -23.46 15.99
C GLU A 487 3.57 -22.25 16.70
N LYS A 488 3.93 -22.46 17.96
CA LYS A 488 4.69 -21.46 18.70
C LYS A 488 6.10 -21.41 18.13
N ARG A 489 6.54 -20.21 17.73
CA ARG A 489 7.89 -19.98 17.19
C ARG A 489 8.97 -20.40 18.19
N HIS A 490 8.73 -20.13 19.48
CA HIS A 490 9.57 -20.52 20.62
C HIS A 490 8.69 -20.95 21.80
N GLN A 491 9.23 -21.74 22.73
CA GLN A 491 8.48 -22.14 23.94
C GLN A 491 7.98 -20.94 24.76
N ALA A 492 8.72 -19.81 24.73
CA ALA A 492 8.38 -18.58 25.41
C ALA A 492 7.40 -17.68 24.64
N SER A 493 7.13 -17.97 23.36
CA SER A 493 6.19 -17.16 22.57
C SER A 493 4.76 -17.39 23.06
N GLU A 494 4.06 -16.31 23.39
CA GLU A 494 2.70 -16.37 23.92
C GLU A 494 1.71 -16.81 22.85
N THR A 495 1.85 -16.26 21.63
CA THR A 495 0.98 -16.51 20.49
C THR A 495 1.62 -17.48 19.48
N PRO A 496 0.85 -18.41 18.89
CA PRO A 496 1.32 -19.19 17.76
C PRO A 496 1.44 -18.29 16.52
N SER A 497 2.39 -18.59 15.64
CA SER A 497 2.52 -17.93 14.35
C SER A 497 2.25 -18.92 13.22
N VAL A 498 1.88 -18.37 12.07
CA VAL A 498 1.64 -19.10 10.84
C VAL A 498 2.97 -19.57 10.26
N ILE A 499 3.08 -20.88 10.07
CA ILE A 499 4.25 -21.55 9.51
C ILE A 499 3.90 -22.16 8.17
N PHE A 500 4.81 -22.02 7.21
CA PHE A 500 4.77 -22.79 5.97
C PHE A 500 6.04 -23.58 5.79
N LEU A 501 5.92 -24.71 5.09
CA LEU A 501 7.06 -25.45 4.58
C LEU A 501 7.40 -24.90 3.20
N PHE A 502 8.57 -24.29 3.08
CA PHE A 502 9.08 -23.82 1.80
C PHE A 502 10.16 -24.75 1.27
N GLU A 503 10.37 -24.74 -0.03
CA GLU A 503 11.45 -25.45 -0.70
C GLU A 503 12.24 -24.52 -1.58
N ASP A 504 13.56 -24.57 -1.44
CA ASP A 504 14.49 -23.96 -2.37
C ASP A 504 14.53 -24.80 -3.64
N VAL A 505 14.02 -24.25 -4.75
CA VAL A 505 13.81 -24.95 -6.02
C VAL A 505 15.13 -25.41 -6.64
N ARG A 506 16.26 -24.73 -6.34
CA ARG A 506 17.57 -25.07 -6.89
C ARG A 506 18.24 -26.21 -6.12
N THR A 507 18.10 -26.19 -4.80
CA THR A 507 18.78 -27.16 -3.92
C THR A 507 17.88 -28.33 -3.49
N GLY A 508 16.57 -28.20 -3.64
CA GLY A 508 15.57 -29.12 -3.07
C GLY A 508 15.47 -29.05 -1.54
N ARG A 509 16.23 -28.15 -0.88
CA ARG A 509 16.23 -28.02 0.57
C ARG A 509 14.90 -27.47 1.04
N ARG A 510 14.26 -28.17 1.96
CA ARG A 510 13.02 -27.75 2.60
C ARG A 510 13.31 -27.06 3.93
N VAL A 511 12.58 -25.99 4.21
CA VAL A 511 12.74 -25.16 5.40
C VAL A 511 11.36 -24.72 5.86
N ASP A 512 11.02 -25.03 7.10
CA ASP A 512 9.87 -24.45 7.78
C ASP A 512 10.18 -22.99 8.12
N MET A 513 9.27 -22.07 7.81
CA MET A 513 9.43 -20.68 8.19
C MET A 513 8.14 -20.11 8.77
N ALA A 514 8.27 -19.47 9.92
CA ALA A 514 7.21 -18.77 10.64
C ALA A 514 7.09 -17.33 10.15
N HIS A 515 5.87 -16.83 10.04
CA HIS A 515 5.61 -15.41 9.84
C HIS A 515 6.18 -14.60 11.01
N VAL A 516 6.65 -13.38 10.74
CA VAL A 516 7.17 -12.49 11.78
C VAL A 516 6.74 -11.06 11.59
N ASN A 517 6.32 -10.46 12.71
CA ASN A 517 5.83 -9.08 12.73
C ASN A 517 6.96 -8.04 12.66
N ASP A 518 8.19 -8.45 13.00
CA ASP A 518 9.32 -7.54 13.12
C ASP A 518 9.59 -6.73 11.85
N LEU A 519 9.78 -5.43 12.00
CA LEU A 519 10.03 -4.52 10.87
C LEU A 519 11.52 -4.44 10.49
N HIS A 520 12.41 -4.98 11.33
CA HIS A 520 13.86 -4.86 11.24
C HIS A 520 14.59 -6.20 10.97
N GLY A 521 15.65 -6.14 10.17
CA GLY A 521 16.28 -7.31 9.56
C GLY A 521 17.04 -8.18 10.55
N VAL A 522 16.40 -9.26 11.02
CA VAL A 522 17.09 -10.36 11.69
C VAL A 522 17.84 -11.20 10.66
N ARG A 523 19.04 -11.71 11.00
CA ARG A 523 19.79 -12.69 10.19
C ARG A 523 18.88 -13.88 9.87
N GLY A 524 18.98 -14.44 8.66
CA GLY A 524 18.13 -15.57 8.22
C GLY A 524 16.71 -15.20 7.77
N ARG A 525 16.27 -13.94 7.93
CA ARG A 525 14.96 -13.47 7.47
C ARG A 525 14.82 -13.50 5.94
N ARG A 526 13.64 -13.92 5.50
CA ARG A 526 13.20 -13.82 4.10
C ARG A 526 12.05 -12.82 4.00
N THR A 527 12.35 -11.67 3.41
CA THR A 527 11.38 -10.61 3.16
C THR A 527 11.03 -10.60 1.68
N TRP A 528 9.76 -10.81 1.39
CA TRP A 528 9.20 -10.68 0.05
C TRP A 528 8.37 -9.41 -0.07
N ARG A 529 8.47 -8.78 -1.23
CA ARG A 529 7.68 -7.61 -1.62
C ARG A 529 6.83 -7.95 -2.84
N PRO A 530 5.50 -7.69 -2.80
CA PRO A 530 4.65 -7.82 -3.96
C PRO A 530 5.15 -6.95 -5.12
N VAL A 531 5.23 -7.54 -6.32
CA VAL A 531 5.50 -6.87 -7.59
C VAL A 531 4.28 -7.04 -8.49
N ILE A 532 3.57 -5.93 -8.68
CA ILE A 532 2.37 -5.85 -9.50
C ILE A 532 2.80 -5.66 -10.95
N SER A 533 2.31 -6.53 -11.83
CA SER A 533 2.63 -6.49 -13.26
C SER A 533 1.41 -6.03 -14.08
N GLY A 534 1.59 -4.96 -14.84
CA GLY A 534 0.61 -4.45 -15.80
C GLY A 534 0.62 -5.25 -17.11
N SER A 535 -0.45 -5.10 -17.90
CA SER A 535 -0.62 -5.83 -19.18
C SER A 535 0.39 -5.44 -20.26
N ASP A 536 1.03 -4.28 -20.14
CA ASP A 536 2.05 -3.77 -21.06
C ASP A 536 3.49 -4.08 -20.61
N GLY A 537 3.65 -4.92 -19.58
CA GLY A 537 4.94 -5.32 -19.04
C GLY A 537 5.58 -4.30 -18.09
N ARG A 538 4.89 -3.20 -17.73
CA ARG A 538 5.31 -2.36 -16.60
C ARG A 538 5.16 -3.14 -15.29
N GLN A 539 6.07 -2.90 -14.36
CA GLN A 539 6.07 -3.53 -13.04
C GLN A 539 6.22 -2.47 -11.95
N ALA A 540 5.49 -2.62 -10.85
CA ALA A 540 5.59 -1.77 -9.67
C ALA A 540 5.76 -2.62 -8.41
N ILE A 541 6.73 -2.28 -7.56
CA ILE A 541 7.01 -2.97 -6.30
C ILE A 541 6.36 -2.24 -5.12
N MET A 542 5.63 -2.99 -4.29
CA MET A 542 5.02 -2.48 -3.05
C MET A 542 6.06 -2.52 -1.92
N LEU A 543 6.89 -1.48 -1.82
CA LEU A 543 7.92 -1.34 -0.79
C LEU A 543 7.40 -1.12 0.62
N ASP A 544 6.10 -0.92 0.78
CA ASP A 544 5.47 -0.74 2.07
C ASP A 544 5.01 -2.09 2.63
N VAL A 545 4.43 -2.94 1.78
CA VAL A 545 3.95 -4.28 2.14
C VAL A 545 5.10 -5.28 2.31
N LYS A 546 5.40 -5.65 3.56
CA LYS A 546 6.45 -6.62 3.92
C LYS A 546 5.84 -7.98 4.19
N VAL A 547 6.24 -9.01 3.45
CA VAL A 547 5.83 -10.40 3.74
C VAL A 547 7.05 -11.13 4.30
N ASN A 548 7.09 -11.31 5.62
CA ASN A 548 8.30 -11.74 6.33
C ASN A 548 8.16 -13.14 6.88
N TYR A 549 9.19 -13.94 6.66
CA TYR A 549 9.29 -15.25 7.27
C TYR A 549 10.71 -15.50 7.80
N VAL A 550 10.82 -16.27 8.86
CA VAL A 550 12.08 -16.68 9.48
C VAL A 550 12.06 -18.16 9.81
N THR A 551 13.22 -18.81 9.80
CA THR A 551 13.33 -20.21 10.25
C THR A 551 13.11 -20.27 11.78
N PRO A 552 12.29 -21.20 12.29
CA PRO A 552 12.17 -21.41 13.74
C PRO A 552 13.54 -21.72 14.37
N GLY A 553 13.85 -21.08 15.51
CA GLY A 553 15.15 -21.24 16.20
C GLY A 553 16.31 -20.43 15.62
N ASP A 554 16.06 -19.60 14.60
CA ASP A 554 16.96 -18.53 14.15
C ASP A 554 16.45 -17.22 14.78
N ASP A 555 16.49 -17.16 16.12
CA ASP A 555 15.98 -16.04 16.92
C ASP A 555 16.87 -14.80 16.84
N GLY A 556 18.02 -14.88 16.16
CA GLY A 556 18.96 -13.76 16.07
C GLY A 556 19.15 -13.12 17.43
N ARG A 557 19.30 -13.95 18.49
CA ARG A 557 19.79 -13.45 19.79
C ARG A 557 20.94 -12.52 19.45
N PHE A 558 20.80 -11.27 19.88
CA PHE A 558 21.88 -10.30 19.99
C PHE A 558 22.93 -10.92 20.91
N ASP A 559 23.65 -11.88 20.35
CA ASP A 559 24.90 -12.33 20.86
C ASP A 559 25.84 -11.20 20.45
N ASP A 560 26.11 -10.30 21.40
CA ASP A 560 27.36 -9.55 21.49
C ASP A 560 28.53 -10.55 21.56
N CYS A 561 28.70 -11.32 20.49
CA CYS A 561 29.76 -12.27 20.30
C CYS A 561 30.79 -11.61 19.41
N ASP A 562 31.69 -10.91 20.10
CA ASP A 562 33.10 -10.83 19.77
C ASP A 562 33.57 -11.84 18.69
N GLY A 563 34.02 -11.29 17.56
CA GLY A 563 35.19 -11.81 16.85
C GLY A 563 35.10 -13.15 16.14
N VAL A 564 34.16 -13.34 15.20
CA VAL A 564 34.32 -14.36 14.15
C VAL A 564 34.49 -13.68 12.79
N ASN A 565 35.74 -13.70 12.29
CA ASN A 565 36.10 -13.33 10.93
C ASN A 565 35.54 -14.36 9.95
N ASP A 566 34.49 -14.00 9.21
CA ASP A 566 34.01 -14.74 8.03
C ASP A 566 34.58 -14.07 6.76
N ASP A 567 35.81 -14.44 6.38
CA ASP A 567 36.51 -13.98 5.17
C ASP A 567 36.30 -14.89 3.93
N ASP A 568 35.45 -15.93 3.99
CA ASP A 568 35.57 -17.04 3.03
C ASP A 568 34.48 -17.19 1.95
N ASP A 569 33.54 -16.26 1.74
CA ASP A 569 32.44 -16.47 0.75
C ASP A 569 32.20 -15.35 -0.29
N ASP A 570 33.05 -14.31 -0.35
CA ASP A 570 32.87 -13.19 -1.31
C ASP A 570 33.68 -13.34 -2.63
N ASN A 571 34.42 -14.43 -2.85
CA ASN A 571 35.35 -14.59 -3.99
C ASN A 571 34.80 -15.25 -5.28
N ALA A 572 33.50 -15.19 -5.56
CA ALA A 572 32.93 -15.91 -6.72
C ALA A 572 32.35 -15.04 -7.85
N PHE A 573 32.58 -13.71 -7.87
CA PHE A 573 31.92 -12.85 -8.86
C PHE A 573 32.79 -11.87 -9.67
N ASP A 574 34.12 -11.82 -9.48
CA ASP A 574 34.96 -10.80 -10.16
C ASP A 574 35.85 -11.30 -11.32
N ASP A 575 35.90 -12.59 -11.66
CA ASP A 575 36.84 -13.12 -12.68
C ASP A 575 36.21 -13.38 -14.07
N ILE A 576 35.47 -12.43 -14.65
CA ILE A 576 35.18 -12.46 -16.10
C ILE A 576 35.04 -11.01 -16.60
N PHE A 577 36.13 -10.34 -16.94
CA PHE A 577 36.26 -9.39 -18.07
C PHE A 577 37.68 -8.80 -18.07
N ASP A 578 38.65 -9.57 -18.57
CA ASP A 578 39.91 -9.04 -19.08
C ASP A 578 40.05 -9.54 -20.53
N ASP A 579 40.04 -8.60 -21.47
CA ASP A 579 40.66 -8.71 -22.80
C ASP A 579 40.84 -7.27 -23.33
N GLU A 580 42.03 -6.76 -23.03
CA GLU A 580 43.04 -6.15 -23.92
C GLU A 580 42.66 -5.08 -24.99
N ASP A 581 43.55 -4.07 -24.99
CA ASP A 581 44.02 -3.20 -26.09
C ASP A 581 43.21 -1.95 -26.49
N ASP A 582 43.73 -0.77 -26.15
CA ASP A 582 44.55 -0.01 -27.12
C ASP A 582 45.22 1.25 -26.51
N ASP A 583 46.50 1.39 -26.85
CA ASP A 583 47.40 2.51 -26.56
C ASP A 583 47.01 3.83 -27.26
N ASN A 584 47.17 4.97 -26.58
CA ASN A 584 48.08 6.07 -27.01
C ASN A 584 47.95 7.36 -26.16
N LEU A 585 49.13 7.83 -25.71
CA LEU A 585 49.72 9.20 -25.78
C LEU A 585 48.75 10.40 -25.69
N SER A 586 48.96 11.47 -24.91
CA SER A 586 50.21 12.15 -24.53
C SER A 586 49.94 13.24 -23.48
N ASP A 587 50.87 13.41 -22.54
CA ASP A 587 51.62 14.65 -22.26
C ASP A 587 50.86 15.97 -22.01
N ASN A 588 50.81 16.45 -20.76
CA ASN A 588 51.60 17.61 -20.29
C ASN A 588 51.22 18.16 -18.89
N SER A 589 52.29 18.61 -18.22
CA SER A 589 52.46 19.72 -17.27
C SER A 589 51.88 19.64 -15.86
N ASP A 590 52.80 19.44 -14.90
CA ASP A 590 53.21 20.41 -13.88
C ASP A 590 52.12 21.20 -13.14
N VAL A 591 52.04 21.02 -11.82
CA VAL A 591 52.20 22.09 -10.80
C VAL A 591 52.56 21.42 -9.47
N GLU A 592 53.62 21.94 -8.84
CA GLU A 592 54.18 21.60 -7.53
C GLU A 592 53.33 22.15 -6.37
N ASP A 593 53.79 21.86 -5.14
CA ASP A 593 53.49 22.54 -3.87
C ASP A 593 52.27 22.00 -3.09
N GLU A 594 52.29 21.78 -1.78
CA GLU A 594 53.31 21.93 -0.73
C GLU A 594 52.80 21.12 0.48
N ASP A 595 53.73 20.71 1.33
CA ASP A 595 53.52 20.05 2.63
C ASP A 595 52.61 20.86 3.57
N ASP A 596 51.79 20.19 4.39
CA ASP A 596 51.49 20.72 5.73
C ASP A 596 51.07 19.64 6.72
N ASP A 597 51.57 19.85 7.93
CA ASP A 597 51.80 18.90 9.00
C ASP A 597 50.56 18.50 9.85
N VAL A 598 50.75 17.31 10.42
CA VAL A 598 50.18 16.72 11.64
C VAL A 598 49.99 17.72 12.79
N VAL A 599 48.83 17.71 13.47
CA VAL A 599 48.62 17.45 14.93
C VAL A 599 47.10 17.48 15.19
N VAL A 600 46.53 16.38 15.72
CA VAL A 600 45.27 16.44 16.48
C VAL A 600 45.50 15.68 17.77
N ASP A 601 45.40 16.42 18.88
CA ASP A 601 45.49 15.94 20.25
C ASP A 601 44.26 15.11 20.64
N ASP A 602 44.53 14.09 21.45
CA ASP A 602 43.59 13.33 22.26
C ASP A 602 42.84 14.24 23.22
N ASP A 603 41.58 13.91 23.53
CA ASP A 603 41.04 14.01 24.89
C ASP A 603 39.83 13.08 25.03
N GLU A 604 40.00 12.11 25.93
CA GLU A 604 39.03 11.17 26.48
C GLU A 604 38.12 11.90 27.49
N GLU A 605 36.80 11.70 27.45
CA GLU A 605 35.96 11.76 28.66
C GLU A 605 34.82 10.73 28.56
N ASP A 606 34.89 9.76 29.49
CA ASP A 606 33.82 8.86 29.95
C ASP A 606 32.71 9.65 30.65
N GLU A 607 31.43 9.25 30.54
CA GLU A 607 30.39 9.22 31.62
C GLU A 607 29.18 8.41 31.07
N GLU A 608 28.94 7.20 31.56
CA GLU A 608 28.04 6.80 32.67
C GLU A 608 26.59 6.52 32.25
N ASP A 609 26.12 5.36 32.73
CA ASP A 609 24.84 4.68 32.52
C ASP A 609 23.64 5.49 33.03
N ASP A 610 22.46 5.28 32.45
CA ASP A 610 21.20 5.21 33.21
C ASP A 610 20.13 4.48 32.37
N ASP A 611 19.69 3.36 32.93
CA ASP A 611 18.51 2.57 32.55
C ASP A 611 17.24 3.31 32.97
N ASP A 612 16.26 3.47 32.08
CA ASP A 612 14.86 3.66 32.47
C ASP A 612 13.92 3.08 31.38
N ASP A 613 13.25 1.98 31.75
CA ASP A 613 12.11 1.39 31.05
C ASP A 613 10.84 2.19 31.38
N ASP A 614 10.36 3.02 30.45
CA ASP A 614 9.04 3.66 30.53
C ASP A 614 8.08 3.04 29.50
N ASP A 615 7.09 2.30 30.04
CA ASP A 615 5.86 1.90 29.34
C ASP A 615 4.96 3.15 29.17
N ASP A 616 5.06 3.82 28.02
CA ASP A 616 4.21 4.95 27.63
C ASP A 616 2.76 4.50 27.36
N VAL A 617 1.90 4.65 28.37
CA VAL A 617 0.44 4.69 28.22
C VAL A 617 0.04 6.11 27.79
N PHE A 618 -0.48 6.24 26.57
CA PHE A 618 -0.88 7.51 25.95
C PHE A 618 -2.10 8.15 26.64
N ASP A 619 -1.88 9.16 27.48
CA ASP A 619 -2.94 10.08 27.93
C ASP A 619 -3.12 11.23 26.92
N TYR A 620 -4.31 11.30 26.31
CA TYR A 620 -4.73 12.35 25.36
C TYR A 620 -5.42 13.54 26.05
N ASP A 621 -5.40 13.61 27.39
CA ASP A 621 -6.24 14.53 28.17
C ASP A 621 -5.69 15.97 28.27
N ASP A 622 -4.41 16.21 27.93
CA ASP A 622 -3.75 17.52 28.11
C ASP A 622 -4.11 18.60 27.06
N VAL A 623 -4.99 18.32 26.09
CA VAL A 623 -5.39 19.29 25.04
C VAL A 623 -6.80 19.86 25.27
N PHE A 624 -7.54 19.37 26.25
CA PHE A 624 -8.93 19.77 26.49
C PHE A 624 -9.26 20.01 27.98
N GLU A 625 -8.35 20.61 28.75
CA GLU A 625 -8.74 21.19 30.04
C GLU A 625 -9.69 22.37 29.79
N ASP A 626 -10.98 22.12 30.01
CA ASP A 626 -12.04 23.11 30.09
C ASP A 626 -11.83 23.97 31.35
N ASP A 627 -11.68 25.29 31.17
CA ASP A 627 -11.90 26.30 32.22
C ASP A 627 -13.40 26.27 32.63
N GLU A 628 -13.80 25.32 33.47
CA GLU A 628 -15.03 25.42 34.26
C GLU A 628 -14.75 26.30 35.50
N GLU A 629 -14.93 27.62 35.35
CA GLU A 629 -15.07 28.52 36.51
C GLU A 629 -16.43 28.27 37.19
N ASP A 630 -16.36 27.61 38.34
CA ASP A 630 -17.45 27.44 39.30
C ASP A 630 -18.05 28.79 39.72
N VAL A 631 -19.34 28.97 39.42
CA VAL A 631 -20.22 29.91 40.12
C VAL A 631 -20.87 29.18 41.29
N TYR A 632 -20.30 29.31 42.49
CA TYR A 632 -21.02 29.18 43.76
C TYR A 632 -20.42 30.10 44.84
N GLU A 633 -20.97 31.30 44.97
CA GLU A 633 -21.51 31.87 46.23
C GLU A 633 -22.39 33.10 45.97
#